data_AF-A0A7R9WYG8-F1
#
_entry.id   AF-A0A7R9WYG8-F1
#
_cell.length_a   1.000
_cell.length_b   1.000
_cell.length_c   1.000
_cell.angle_alpha   90.00
_cell.angle_beta   90.00
_cell.angle_gamma   90.00
#
_symmetry.space_group_name_H-M   'P 1'
#
loop_
_entity.id
_entity.type
_entity.pdbx_description
1 polymer ?
#
loop_
_entity_poly.entity_id
_entity_poly.type
_entity_poly.pdbx_seq_one_letter_code
_entity_poly.pdbx_strand_id
1 'polypeptide(L)'
;QIKPRWKRAMAFTESVLGEALGKLFCAKYFDEDSKDRALKIVEQVRQALEDRLKEVDWIKADSTRAEALKKMAKFGVKIGYPDEWIDYSTLDINSSDSFLEMIFKAREFDNLLDIKEMNAPTNRKKWFLTPQTV
;
A
#
# COMPACT_ATOMS: atom_id res chain seq x y z
N GLN A 1 -4.14 -3.72 -28.99
CA GLN A 1 -4.78 -2.44 -29.37
C GLN A 1 -4.25 -1.33 -28.45
N ILE A 2 -3.92 -0.16 -28.97
CA ILE A 2 -3.38 0.97 -28.16
C ILE A 2 -4.53 1.62 -27.37
N LYS A 3 -4.34 1.81 -26.05
CA LYS A 3 -5.32 2.49 -25.19
C LYS A 3 -5.48 3.98 -25.59
N PRO A 4 -6.66 4.58 -25.42
CA PRO A 4 -6.88 6.02 -25.60
C PRO A 4 -5.83 6.88 -24.88
N ARG A 5 -5.47 8.03 -25.46
CA ARG A 5 -4.38 8.89 -24.95
C ARG A 5 -4.58 9.27 -23.48
N TRP A 6 -5.81 9.63 -23.08
CA TRP A 6 -6.11 10.02 -21.70
C TRP A 6 -5.86 8.88 -20.70
N LYS A 7 -6.16 7.62 -21.08
CA LYS A 7 -5.89 6.45 -20.21
C LYS A 7 -4.39 6.22 -20.02
N ARG A 8 -3.59 6.48 -21.06
CA ARG A 8 -2.13 6.37 -20.98
C ARG A 8 -1.52 7.49 -20.14
N ALA A 9 -2.02 8.71 -20.29
CA ALA A 9 -1.61 9.85 -19.46
C ALA A 9 -1.95 9.60 -17.98
N MET A 10 -3.17 9.14 -17.69
CA MET A 10 -3.60 8.77 -16.34
C MET A 10 -2.73 7.66 -15.74
N ALA A 11 -2.43 6.61 -16.50
CA ALA A 11 -1.55 5.53 -16.05
C ALA A 11 -0.13 6.02 -15.73
N PHE A 12 0.40 6.98 -16.49
CA PHE A 12 1.68 7.60 -16.19
C PHE A 12 1.61 8.43 -14.90
N THR A 13 0.58 9.27 -14.74
CA THR A 13 0.38 10.04 -13.51
C THR A 13 0.23 9.10 -12.30
N GLU A 14 -0.48 8.00 -12.44
CA GLU A 14 -0.62 6.99 -11.39
C GLU A 14 0.71 6.29 -11.04
N SER A 15 1.59 6.05 -12.02
CA SER A 15 2.91 5.46 -11.75
C SER A 15 3.85 6.39 -10.98
N VAL A 16 3.64 7.70 -11.04
CA VAL A 16 4.53 8.71 -10.38
C VAL A 16 3.90 9.26 -9.11
N LEU A 17 2.62 9.64 -9.17
CA LEU A 17 1.87 10.33 -8.12
C LEU A 17 0.78 9.46 -7.52
N GLY A 18 0.96 8.14 -7.53
CA GLY A 18 -0.06 7.16 -7.17
C GLY A 18 -0.66 7.38 -5.77
N GLU A 19 0.17 7.65 -4.75
CA GLU A 19 -0.29 7.94 -3.40
C GLU A 19 -0.98 9.31 -3.28
N ALA A 20 -0.49 10.33 -3.98
CA ALA A 20 -1.15 11.64 -4.00
C ALA A 20 -2.54 11.57 -4.64
N LEU A 21 -2.68 10.83 -5.75
CA LEU A 21 -3.98 10.54 -6.36
C LEU A 21 -4.87 9.71 -5.43
N GLY A 22 -4.29 8.72 -4.75
CA GLY A 22 -5.00 7.90 -3.76
C GLY A 22 -5.56 8.71 -2.60
N LYS A 23 -4.80 9.69 -2.10
CA LYS A 23 -5.25 10.62 -1.07
C LYS A 23 -6.48 11.41 -1.50
N LEU A 24 -6.46 11.95 -2.73
CA LEU A 24 -7.61 12.66 -3.30
C LEU A 24 -8.81 11.74 -3.53
N PHE A 25 -8.55 10.50 -3.98
CA PHE A 25 -9.58 9.50 -4.17
C PHE A 25 -10.27 9.14 -2.85
N CYS A 26 -9.50 8.84 -1.81
CA CYS A 26 -10.03 8.51 -0.49
C CYS A 26 -10.82 9.68 0.10
N ALA A 27 -10.30 10.90 0.02
CA ALA A 27 -11.00 12.08 0.51
C ALA A 27 -12.37 12.29 -0.16
N LYS A 28 -12.55 11.82 -1.39
CA LYS A 28 -13.79 12.00 -2.16
C LYS A 28 -14.75 10.82 -2.08
N TYR A 29 -14.24 9.60 -2.00
CA TYR A 29 -15.04 8.39 -2.22
C TYR A 29 -14.94 7.36 -1.10
N PHE A 30 -13.98 7.48 -0.19
CA PHE A 30 -13.81 6.50 0.88
C PHE A 30 -14.55 6.94 2.13
N ASP A 31 -15.43 6.07 2.61
CA ASP A 31 -16.23 6.26 3.82
C ASP A 31 -15.55 5.59 5.02
N GLU A 32 -15.36 6.36 6.11
CA GLU A 32 -14.67 5.88 7.31
C GLU A 32 -15.44 4.73 8.00
N ASP A 33 -16.78 4.74 7.97
CA ASP A 33 -17.59 3.65 8.53
C ASP A 33 -17.31 2.30 7.82
N SER A 34 -16.92 2.36 6.55
CA SER A 34 -16.55 1.19 5.77
C SER A 34 -15.19 0.62 6.21
N LYS A 35 -14.26 1.46 6.70
CA LYS A 35 -13.00 1.01 7.30
C LYS A 35 -13.24 0.21 8.58
N ASP A 36 -14.10 0.71 9.46
CA ASP A 36 -14.42 0.05 10.73
C ASP A 36 -15.11 -1.29 10.55
N ARG A 37 -16.04 -1.38 9.58
CA ARG A 37 -16.68 -2.66 9.22
C ARG A 37 -15.67 -3.65 8.68
N ALA A 38 -14.78 -3.22 7.80
CA ALA A 38 -13.73 -4.09 7.26
C ALA A 38 -12.75 -4.57 8.36
N LEU A 39 -12.36 -3.70 9.30
CA LEU A 39 -11.54 -4.08 10.45
C LEU A 39 -12.19 -5.18 11.28
N LYS A 40 -13.49 -5.06 11.57
CA LYS A 40 -14.25 -6.09 12.32
C LYS A 40 -14.25 -7.43 11.58
N ILE A 41 -14.44 -7.43 10.27
CA ILE A 41 -14.43 -8.65 9.46
C ILE A 41 -13.05 -9.30 9.49
N VAL A 42 -11.99 -8.52 9.28
CA VAL A 42 -10.60 -9.03 9.30
C VAL A 42 -10.28 -9.67 10.65
N GLU A 43 -10.71 -9.05 11.74
CA GLU A 43 -10.49 -9.57 13.09
C GLU A 43 -11.25 -10.88 13.34
N GLN A 44 -12.51 -10.97 12.88
CA GLN A 44 -13.28 -12.22 12.95
C GLN A 44 -12.62 -13.35 12.13
N VAL A 45 -12.11 -13.04 10.94
CA VAL A 45 -11.38 -14.01 10.11
C VAL A 45 -10.06 -14.44 10.78
N ARG A 46 -9.34 -13.49 11.39
CA ARG A 46 -8.11 -13.78 12.14
C ARG A 46 -8.39 -14.77 13.27
N GLN A 47 -9.42 -14.51 14.08
CA GLN A 47 -9.82 -15.38 15.17
C GLN A 47 -10.20 -16.79 14.69
N ALA A 48 -11.03 -16.88 13.64
CA ALA A 48 -11.43 -18.16 13.09
C ALA A 48 -10.24 -19.00 12.57
N LEU A 49 -9.23 -18.34 11.97
CA LEU A 49 -7.99 -18.99 11.54
C LEU A 49 -7.14 -19.46 12.74
N GLU A 50 -7.06 -18.67 13.80
CA GLU A 50 -6.35 -19.06 15.03
C GLU A 50 -6.99 -20.27 15.70
N ASP A 51 -8.32 -20.30 15.79
CA ASP A 51 -9.05 -21.43 16.36
C ASP A 51 -8.85 -22.69 15.52
N ARG A 52 -8.93 -22.56 14.19
CA ARG A 52 -8.61 -23.67 13.28
C ARG A 52 -7.18 -24.17 13.46
N LEU A 53 -6.18 -23.29 13.58
CA LEU A 53 -4.79 -23.68 13.76
C LEU A 53 -4.55 -24.47 15.05
N LYS A 54 -5.37 -24.28 16.08
CA LYS A 54 -5.30 -25.06 17.32
C LYS A 54 -5.74 -26.52 17.12
N GLU A 55 -6.66 -26.76 16.20
CA GLU A 55 -7.35 -28.04 16.04
C GLU A 55 -6.89 -28.87 14.84
N VAL A 56 -6.15 -28.30 13.87
CA VAL A 56 -5.77 -29.06 12.67
C VAL A 56 -4.82 -30.23 12.95
N ASP A 57 -5.23 -31.43 12.50
CA ASP A 57 -4.49 -32.68 12.72
C ASP A 57 -3.25 -32.86 11.84
N TRP A 58 -3.19 -32.16 10.70
CA TRP A 58 -2.08 -32.30 9.76
C TRP A 58 -0.79 -31.60 10.25
N ILE A 59 -0.90 -30.62 11.14
CA ILE A 59 0.24 -30.03 11.85
C ILE A 59 0.52 -30.87 13.09
N LYS A 60 1.32 -31.93 12.91
CA LYS A 60 1.62 -32.88 13.99
C LYS A 60 2.59 -32.35 15.04
N ALA A 61 3.43 -31.37 14.69
CA ALA A 61 4.44 -30.82 15.57
C ALA A 61 3.93 -29.59 16.33
N ASP A 62 3.90 -29.67 17.66
CA ASP A 62 3.47 -28.56 18.53
C ASP A 62 4.34 -27.32 18.35
N SER A 63 5.64 -27.48 18.07
CA SER A 63 6.56 -26.37 17.78
C SER A 63 6.15 -25.61 16.52
N THR A 64 5.75 -26.30 15.46
CA THR A 64 5.26 -25.68 14.24
C THR A 64 3.93 -24.95 14.47
N ARG A 65 3.02 -25.54 15.26
CA ARG A 65 1.76 -24.89 15.63
C ARG A 65 2.00 -23.61 16.43
N ALA A 66 2.93 -23.65 17.40
CA ALA A 66 3.29 -22.48 18.20
C ALA A 66 3.86 -21.35 17.34
N GLU A 67 4.75 -21.65 16.38
CA GLU A 67 5.28 -20.64 15.47
C GLU A 67 4.20 -20.07 14.51
N ALA A 68 3.26 -20.90 14.07
CA ALA A 68 2.13 -20.44 13.27
C ALA A 68 1.25 -19.44 14.06
N LEU A 69 0.92 -19.75 15.31
CA LEU A 69 0.18 -18.84 16.19
C LEU A 69 0.97 -17.56 16.50
N LYS A 70 2.28 -17.65 16.72
CA LYS A 70 3.15 -16.47 16.87
C LYS A 70 3.15 -15.58 15.62
N LYS A 71 3.09 -16.17 14.42
CA LYS A 71 2.98 -15.42 13.16
C LYS A 71 1.62 -14.72 13.06
N MET A 72 0.53 -15.40 13.40
CA MET A 72 -0.82 -14.81 13.42
C MET A 72 -0.91 -13.62 14.38
N ALA A 73 -0.32 -13.73 15.57
CA ALA A 73 -0.28 -12.64 16.54
C ALA A 73 0.51 -11.40 16.07
N LYS A 74 1.37 -11.55 15.06
CA LYS A 74 2.17 -10.45 14.46
C LYS A 74 1.58 -9.96 13.12
N PHE A 75 0.41 -10.44 12.73
CA PHE A 75 -0.22 -10.09 11.47
C PHE A 75 -0.63 -8.61 11.46
N GLY A 76 -0.11 -7.84 10.50
CA GLY A 76 -0.46 -6.44 10.31
C GLY A 76 -1.66 -6.29 9.37
N VAL A 77 -2.55 -5.34 9.66
CA VAL A 77 -3.76 -5.07 8.87
C VAL A 77 -3.65 -3.68 8.24
N LYS A 78 -3.97 -3.58 6.95
CA LYS A 78 -3.94 -2.35 6.13
C LYS A 78 -5.28 -2.26 5.38
N ILE A 79 -6.08 -1.22 5.66
CA ILE A 79 -7.45 -1.08 5.12
C ILE A 79 -7.66 0.33 4.59
N GLY A 80 -8.09 0.42 3.33
CA GLY A 80 -8.43 1.68 2.65
C GLY A 80 -7.19 2.47 2.22
N TYR A 81 -6.52 3.12 3.17
CA TYR A 81 -5.44 4.07 2.91
C TYR A 81 -4.33 4.06 3.97
N PRO A 82 -3.12 4.52 3.63
CA PRO A 82 -2.03 4.66 4.60
C PRO A 82 -2.29 5.77 5.61
N ASP A 83 -1.77 5.59 6.83
CA ASP A 83 -1.78 6.66 7.84
C ASP A 83 -0.73 7.75 7.54
N GLU A 84 0.30 7.40 6.79
CA GLU A 84 1.42 8.27 6.39
C GLU A 84 1.53 8.27 4.87
N TRP A 85 1.47 9.45 4.26
CA TRP A 85 1.55 9.64 2.81
C TRP A 85 2.97 10.04 2.39
N ILE A 86 3.38 9.67 1.18
CA ILE A 86 4.60 10.18 0.54
C ILE A 86 4.51 11.71 0.46
N ASP A 87 5.59 12.36 0.88
CA ASP A 87 5.79 13.78 0.70
C ASP A 87 6.39 14.06 -0.68
N TYR A 88 5.59 14.68 -1.55
CA TYR A 88 5.98 15.06 -2.90
C TYR A 88 6.51 16.50 -2.97
N SER A 89 6.75 17.17 -1.84
CA SER A 89 7.19 18.58 -1.80
C SER A 89 8.49 18.87 -2.57
N THR A 90 9.35 17.87 -2.75
CA THR A 90 10.61 17.99 -3.50
C THR A 90 10.48 17.64 -4.98
N LEU A 91 9.33 17.17 -5.45
CA LEU A 91 9.06 16.89 -6.86
C LEU A 91 8.58 18.16 -7.57
N ASP A 92 9.47 18.81 -8.32
CA ASP A 92 9.20 20.06 -9.02
C ASP A 92 8.83 19.85 -10.50
N ILE A 93 7.54 19.64 -10.79
CA ILE A 93 7.02 19.54 -12.16
C ILE A 93 6.34 20.86 -12.56
N ASN A 94 6.79 21.45 -13.67
CA ASN A 94 6.29 22.71 -14.19
C ASN A 94 5.49 22.53 -15.49
N SER A 95 4.52 23.41 -15.72
CA SER A 95 3.69 23.37 -16.95
C SER A 95 4.47 23.63 -18.24
N SER A 96 5.65 24.25 -18.14
CA SER A 96 6.58 24.48 -19.25
C SER A 96 7.49 23.29 -19.55
N ASP A 97 7.56 22.29 -18.67
CA ASP A 97 8.41 21.11 -18.88
C ASP A 97 7.90 20.29 -20.07
N SER A 98 8.81 19.78 -20.88
CA SER A 98 8.50 18.73 -21.83
C SER A 98 8.15 17.43 -21.10
N PHE A 99 7.41 16.55 -21.77
CA PHE A 99 7.07 15.24 -21.19
C PHE A 99 8.30 14.40 -20.82
N LEU A 100 9.42 14.54 -21.55
CA LEU A 100 10.66 13.84 -21.24
C LEU A 100 11.31 14.37 -19.96
N GLU A 101 11.32 15.70 -19.76
CA GLU A 101 11.81 16.32 -18.52
C GLU A 101 10.97 15.88 -17.32
N MET A 102 9.64 15.83 -17.46
CA MET A 102 8.75 15.31 -16.41
C MET A 102 9.10 13.87 -16.01
N ILE A 103 9.42 13.01 -16.99
CA ILE A 103 9.86 11.63 -16.71
C ILE A 103 11.17 11.60 -15.93
N PHE A 104 12.16 12.42 -16.31
CA PHE A 104 13.45 12.43 -15.62
C PHE A 104 13.32 12.92 -14.19
N LYS A 105 12.56 14.00 -13.96
CA LYS A 105 12.30 14.53 -12.61
C LYS A 105 11.56 13.53 -11.73
N ALA A 106 10.55 12.84 -12.27
CA ALA A 106 9.84 11.78 -11.56
C ALA A 106 10.77 10.64 -11.14
N ARG A 107 11.61 10.15 -12.06
CA ARG A 107 12.57 9.08 -11.77
C ARG A 107 13.64 9.49 -10.76
N GLU A 108 14.09 10.74 -10.83
CA GLU A 108 15.04 11.28 -9.86
C GLU A 108 14.43 11.31 -8.45
N PHE A 109 13.18 11.77 -8.34
CA PHE A 109 12.44 11.76 -7.07
C PHE A 109 12.30 10.33 -6.50
N ASP A 110 11.86 9.37 -7.31
CA ASP A 110 11.72 7.97 -6.86
C ASP A 110 13.07 7.39 -6.41
N ASN A 111 14.13 7.64 -7.17
CA ASN A 111 15.48 7.19 -6.81
C ASN A 111 15.98 7.81 -5.50
N LEU A 112 15.70 9.09 -5.26
CA LEU A 112 16.05 9.75 -4.00
C LEU A 112 15.26 9.19 -2.81
N LEU A 113 13.98 8.83 -3.01
CA LEU A 113 13.20 8.13 -1.98
C LEU A 113 13.80 6.75 -1.67
N ASP A 114 14.14 5.97 -2.68
CA ASP A 114 14.73 4.64 -2.51
C ASP A 114 16.09 4.71 -1.81
N ILE A 115 16.95 5.66 -2.20
CA ILE A 115 18.25 5.89 -1.55
C ILE A 115 18.07 6.26 -0.07
N LYS A 116 17.07 7.10 0.25
CA LYS A 116 16.77 7.50 1.63
C LYS A 116 16.37 6.29 2.49
N GLU A 117 15.66 5.32 1.90
CA GLU A 117 15.23 4.11 2.60
C GLU A 117 16.32 3.05 2.72
N MET A 118 17.33 3.05 1.85
CA MET A 118 18.32 1.97 1.71
C MET A 118 19.11 1.66 3.01
N ASN A 119 19.39 2.68 3.84
CA ASN A 119 20.07 2.53 5.13
C ASN A 119 19.17 2.85 6.34
N ALA A 120 17.87 3.06 6.10
CA ALA A 120 16.91 3.35 7.15
C ALA A 120 16.30 2.06 7.73
N PRO A 121 15.80 2.07 8.97
CA PRO A 121 14.98 0.98 9.48
C PRO A 121 13.75 0.74 8.59
N THR A 122 13.38 -0.53 8.39
CA THR A 122 12.22 -0.89 7.59
C THR A 122 10.95 -0.21 8.10
N ASN A 123 10.33 0.62 7.24
CA ASN A 123 9.02 1.20 7.54
C ASN A 123 7.91 0.17 7.32
N ARG A 124 7.40 -0.42 8.40
CA ARG A 124 6.29 -1.40 8.33
C ARG A 124 4.94 -0.76 7.95
N LYS A 125 4.80 0.55 8.13
CA LYS A 125 3.58 1.28 7.78
C LYS A 125 3.48 1.58 6.29
N LYS A 126 4.60 1.64 5.55
CA LYS A 126 4.65 1.91 4.10
C LYS A 126 3.74 0.98 3.30
N TRP A 127 2.95 1.52 2.39
CA TRP A 127 2.11 0.73 1.50
C TRP A 127 2.84 0.43 0.19
N PHE A 128 2.52 -0.72 -0.41
CA PHE A 128 3.07 -1.12 -1.72
C PHE A 128 1.99 -1.09 -2.82
N LEU A 129 0.77 -0.74 -2.45
CA LEU A 129 -0.38 -0.57 -3.33
C LEU A 129 -1.00 0.78 -3.04
N THR A 130 -1.43 1.47 -4.09
CA THR A 130 -2.15 2.73 -3.95
C THR A 130 -3.61 2.45 -3.53
N PRO A 131 -4.25 3.35 -2.76
CA PRO A 131 -5.63 3.15 -2.30
C PRO A 131 -6.65 2.82 -3.39
N GLN A 132 -6.52 3.43 -4.57
CA GLN A 132 -7.43 3.18 -5.71
C GLN A 132 -7.24 1.81 -6.40
N THR A 133 -6.18 1.07 -6.04
CA THR A 133 -5.91 -0.28 -6.55
C THR A 133 -6.52 -1.36 -5.65
N VAL A 134 -6.84 -1.02 -4.39
CA VAL A 134 -7.28 -1.95 -3.33
C VAL A 134 -8.80 -2.01 -3.23
#